data_AF-A0AAN6EGD9-F1
#
_entry.id   AF-A0AAN6EGD9-F1
#
_cell.length_a   1.000
_cell.length_b   1.000
_cell.length_c   1.000
_cell.angle_alpha   90.00
_cell.angle_beta   90.00
_cell.angle_gamma   90.00
#
_symmetry.space_group_name_H-M   'P 1'
#
loop_
_entity.id
_entity.type
_entity.pdbx_description
1 polymer ?
#
loop_
_entity_poly.entity_id
_entity_poly.type
_entity_poly.pdbx_seq_one_letter_code
_entity_poly.pdbx_strand_id
1 'polypeptide(L)'
;MWLGNYLQSPYLSFFVFENSLIHSLMYTYYTLTAMGIKPPGKQLLTSLQISQFYIALTAGAVYAVLPGCQNGAQTVFTYIFVAYILELIRLFTQFARKTYGPQIAAAPAKKRR
;
A
#
# COMPACT_ATOMS: atom_id res chain seq x y z
N MET A 1 -0.57 -3.35 -15.00
CA MET A 1 -1.98 -3.71 -15.21
C MET A 1 -2.23 -4.42 -16.53
N TRP A 2 -1.91 -3.81 -17.69
CA TRP A 2 -2.17 -4.43 -19.01
C TRP A 2 -1.53 -5.82 -19.17
N LEU A 3 -0.23 -5.97 -18.89
CA LEU A 3 0.47 -7.26 -18.99
C LEU A 3 -0.16 -8.36 -18.10
N GLY A 4 -0.53 -8.04 -16.86
CA GLY A 4 -1.15 -9.03 -15.98
C GLY A 4 -2.59 -9.40 -16.38
N ASN A 5 -3.33 -8.51 -17.06
CA ASN A 5 -4.63 -8.85 -17.66
C ASN A 5 -4.46 -9.73 -18.91
N TYR A 6 -3.48 -9.41 -19.76
CA TYR A 6 -3.14 -10.24 -20.92
C TYR A 6 -2.75 -11.67 -20.51
N LEU A 7 -1.98 -11.80 -19.42
CA LEU A 7 -1.58 -13.09 -18.85
C LEU A 7 -2.67 -13.74 -17.98
N GLN A 8 -3.83 -13.10 -17.83
CA GLN A 8 -4.93 -13.48 -16.92
C GLN A 8 -4.45 -13.92 -15.53
N SER A 9 -3.55 -13.13 -14.92
CA SER A 9 -2.96 -13.46 -13.64
C SER A 9 -4.00 -13.32 -12.51
N PRO A 10 -4.37 -14.40 -11.81
CA PRO A 10 -5.33 -14.34 -10.70
C PRO A 10 -4.79 -13.48 -9.54
N TYR A 11 -3.47 -13.45 -9.37
CA TYR A 11 -2.80 -12.61 -8.40
C TYR A 11 -3.05 -11.11 -8.62
N LEU A 12 -3.03 -10.66 -9.89
CA LEU A 12 -3.34 -9.28 -10.20
C LEU A 12 -4.81 -8.95 -9.88
N SER A 13 -5.74 -9.85 -10.21
CA SER A 13 -7.16 -9.64 -9.94
C SER A 13 -7.44 -9.48 -8.44
N PHE A 14 -6.82 -10.31 -7.60
CA PHE A 14 -6.90 -10.19 -6.14
C PHE A 14 -6.39 -8.82 -5.66
N PHE A 15 -5.23 -8.38 -6.15
CA PHE A 15 -4.68 -7.07 -5.80
C PHE A 15 -5.60 -5.91 -6.20
N VAL A 16 -6.16 -5.94 -7.40
CA VAL A 16 -7.06 -4.88 -7.90
C VAL A 16 -8.33 -4.80 -7.05
N PHE A 17 -8.86 -5.93 -6.61
CA PHE A 17 -10.01 -5.97 -5.72
C PHE A 17 -9.72 -5.28 -4.38
N GLU A 18 -8.64 -5.67 -3.70
CA GLU A 18 -8.26 -5.08 -2.41
C GLU A 18 -7.95 -3.58 -2.55
N ASN A 19 -7.20 -3.20 -3.59
CA ASN A 19 -6.92 -1.81 -3.90
C ASN A 19 -8.22 -1.02 -4.08
N SER A 20 -9.18 -1.53 -4.85
CA SER A 20 -10.44 -0.82 -5.09
C SER A 20 -11.23 -0.60 -3.80
N LEU A 21 -11.18 -1.55 -2.87
CA LEU A 21 -11.83 -1.44 -1.56
C LEU A 21 -11.19 -0.34 -0.70
N ILE A 22 -9.87 -0.38 -0.51
CA ILE A 22 -9.14 0.61 0.31
C ILE A 22 -9.18 2.00 -0.34
N HIS A 23 -9.08 2.06 -1.66
CA HIS A 23 -9.17 3.30 -2.42
C HIS A 23 -10.57 3.91 -2.31
N SER A 24 -11.64 3.10 -2.37
CA SER A 24 -13.00 3.60 -2.12
C SER A 24 -13.12 4.24 -0.72
N LEU A 25 -12.54 3.63 0.32
CA LEU A 25 -12.51 4.21 1.67
C LEU A 25 -11.71 5.52 1.71
N MET A 26 -10.56 5.56 1.03
CA MET A 26 -9.72 6.76 0.98
C MET A 26 -10.40 7.93 0.27
N TYR A 27 -11.05 7.68 -0.87
CA TYR A 27 -11.79 8.72 -1.59
C TYR A 27 -13.04 9.15 -0.83
N THR A 28 -13.69 8.23 -0.10
CA THR A 28 -14.78 8.60 0.82
C THR A 28 -14.28 9.55 1.91
N TYR A 29 -13.12 9.27 2.52
CA TYR A 29 -12.49 10.15 3.51
C TYR A 29 -12.18 11.55 2.92
N TYR A 30 -11.61 11.60 1.71
CA TYR A 30 -11.33 12.87 1.04
C TYR A 30 -12.58 13.63 0.61
N THR A 31 -13.64 12.92 0.21
CA THR A 31 -14.93 13.53 -0.13
C THR A 31 -15.55 14.20 1.09
N LEU A 32 -15.58 13.50 2.24
CA LEU A 32 -16.04 14.07 3.50
C LEU A 32 -15.21 15.29 3.92
N THR A 33 -13.88 15.20 3.76
CA THR A 33 -12.97 16.31 4.05
C THR A 33 -13.22 17.51 3.15
N ALA A 34 -13.51 17.29 1.86
CA ALA A 34 -13.86 18.35 0.92
C ALA A 34 -15.22 19.00 1.23
N MET A 35 -16.16 18.25 1.82
CA MET A 35 -17.44 18.76 2.33
C MET A 35 -17.31 19.50 3.67
N GLY A 36 -16.09 19.66 4.21
CA GLY A 36 -15.82 20.36 5.47
C GLY A 36 -15.93 19.49 6.73
N ILE A 37 -16.29 18.22 6.60
CA ILE A 37 -16.34 17.25 7.70
C ILE A 37 -14.93 16.69 7.88
N LYS A 38 -14.34 16.79 9.08
CA LYS A 38 -13.00 16.26 9.37
C LYS A 38 -13.09 14.96 10.16
N PRO A 39 -13.36 13.81 9.51
CA PRO A 39 -13.44 12.54 10.24
C PRO A 39 -12.09 12.20 10.89
N PRO A 40 -12.09 11.76 12.15
CA PRO A 40 -10.90 11.19 12.77
C PRO A 40 -10.54 9.88 12.06
N GLY A 41 -9.25 9.52 12.02
CA GLY A 41 -8.81 8.24 11.44
C GLY A 41 -7.93 8.33 10.18
N LYS A 42 -7.37 9.50 9.84
CA LYS A 42 -6.38 9.63 8.75
C LYS A 42 -5.21 8.65 8.90
N GLN A 43 -4.74 8.47 10.15
CA GLN A 43 -3.67 7.52 10.48
C GLN A 43 -4.13 6.07 10.30
N LEU A 44 -5.34 5.73 10.75
CA LEU A 44 -5.92 4.39 10.55
C LEU A 44 -6.02 4.06 9.05
N LEU A 45 -6.48 5.01 8.23
CA LEU A 45 -6.56 4.83 6.78
C LEU A 45 -5.19 4.59 6.14
N THR A 46 -4.15 5.34 6.57
CA THR A 46 -2.79 5.12 6.09
C THR A 46 -2.26 3.74 6.53
N SER A 47 -2.57 3.31 7.75
CA SER A 47 -2.23 1.96 8.22
C SER A 47 -2.94 0.87 7.42
N LEU A 48 -4.22 1.06 7.07
CA LEU A 48 -4.97 0.14 6.21
C LEU A 48 -4.38 0.06 4.79
N GLN A 49 -3.94 1.19 4.23
CA GLN A 49 -3.23 1.22 2.95
C GLN A 49 -1.90 0.47 3.00
N ILE A 50 -1.17 0.54 4.11
CA ILE A 50 0.09 -0.20 4.26
C ILE A 50 -0.19 -1.69 4.46
N SER A 51 -1.19 -2.05 5.28
CA SER A 51 -1.56 -3.45 5.47
C SER A 51 -1.99 -4.12 4.17
N GLN A 52 -2.65 -3.37 3.27
CA GLN A 52 -3.05 -3.89 1.96
C GLN A 52 -1.87 -4.43 1.16
N PHE A 53 -0.72 -3.75 1.24
CA PHE A 53 0.47 -4.15 0.50
C PHE A 53 1.12 -5.38 1.11
N TYR A 54 1.04 -5.54 2.44
CA TYR A 54 1.51 -6.76 3.11
C TYR A 54 0.62 -7.96 2.81
N ILE A 55 -0.70 -7.79 2.76
CA ILE A 55 -1.64 -8.85 2.36
C ILE A 55 -1.40 -9.25 0.89
N ALA A 56 -1.19 -8.28 0.00
CA ALA A 56 -0.78 -8.54 -1.37
C ALA A 56 0.57 -9.27 -1.48
N LEU A 57 1.54 -8.94 -0.61
CA LEU A 57 2.85 -9.58 -0.60
C LEU A 57 2.75 -11.05 -0.15
N THR A 58 1.96 -11.35 0.89
CA THR A 58 1.75 -12.73 1.35
C THR A 58 0.98 -13.54 0.31
N ALA A 59 -0.05 -12.97 -0.31
CA ALA A 59 -0.77 -13.61 -1.41
C ALA A 59 0.15 -13.92 -2.60
N GLY A 60 1.08 -13.00 -2.94
CA GLY A 60 2.07 -13.21 -3.99
C GLY A 60 3.07 -14.32 -3.65
N ALA A 61 3.50 -14.40 -2.39
CA ALA A 61 4.37 -15.48 -1.92
C ALA A 61 3.67 -16.85 -2.00
N VAL A 62 2.41 -16.93 -1.56
CA VAL A 62 1.60 -18.16 -1.67
C VAL A 62 1.42 -18.56 -3.14
N TYR A 63 1.11 -17.60 -4.01
CA TYR A 63 0.95 -17.83 -5.44
C TYR A 63 2.23 -18.34 -6.12
N ALA A 64 3.40 -17.91 -5.65
CA ALA A 64 4.70 -18.35 -6.17
C ALA A 64 5.16 -19.72 -5.65
N VAL A 65 4.76 -20.11 -4.44
CA VAL A 65 5.21 -21.36 -3.78
C VAL A 65 4.32 -22.55 -4.14
N LEU A 66 3.02 -22.35 -4.37
CA LEU A 66 2.10 -23.43 -4.68
C LEU A 66 2.35 -24.01 -6.09
N PRO A 67 2.58 -25.33 -6.23
CA PRO A 67 2.83 -25.95 -7.51
C PRO A 67 1.57 -25.93 -8.39
N GLY A 68 1.74 -25.60 -9.67
CA GLY A 68 0.66 -25.59 -10.67
C GLY A 68 -0.21 -24.33 -10.71
N CYS A 69 0.02 -23.34 -9.82
CA CYS A 69 -0.73 -22.09 -9.81
C CYS A 69 -0.28 -21.08 -10.89
N GLN A 70 0.93 -21.24 -11.44
CA GLN A 70 1.59 -20.22 -12.24
C GLN A 70 2.31 -20.80 -13.46
N ASN A 71 2.12 -20.16 -14.62
CA ASN A 71 2.87 -20.42 -15.84
C ASN A 71 4.17 -19.60 -15.88
N GLY A 72 5.18 -20.00 -16.66
CA GLY A 72 6.48 -19.31 -16.75
C GLY A 72 6.38 -17.79 -17.00
N ALA A 73 5.45 -17.36 -17.86
CA ALA A 73 5.20 -15.93 -18.11
C ALA A 73 4.56 -15.21 -16.90
N GLN A 74 3.66 -15.88 -16.18
CA GLN A 74 3.05 -15.35 -14.95
C GLN A 74 4.09 -15.25 -13.83
N THR A 75 5.08 -16.14 -13.80
CA THR A 75 6.21 -16.09 -12.85
C THR A 75 6.99 -14.80 -12.96
N VAL A 76 7.40 -14.44 -14.18
CA VAL A 76 8.12 -13.19 -14.42
C VAL A 76 7.27 -11.99 -14.00
N PHE A 77 5.97 -12.01 -14.33
CA PHE A 77 5.04 -10.95 -13.93
C PHE A 77 4.93 -10.83 -12.40
N THR A 78 4.76 -11.95 -11.68
CA THR A 78 4.64 -11.95 -10.22
C THR A 78 5.88 -11.34 -9.56
N TYR A 79 7.09 -11.68 -10.02
CA TYR A 79 8.32 -11.08 -9.47
C TYR A 79 8.42 -9.57 -9.72
N ILE A 80 8.11 -9.11 -10.94
CA ILE A 80 8.07 -7.67 -11.26
C ILE A 80 7.04 -6.95 -10.38
N PHE A 81 5.87 -7.57 -10.19
CA PHE A 81 4.79 -6.99 -9.41
C PHE A 81 5.11 -6.94 -7.91
N VAL A 82 5.77 -7.98 -7.37
CA VAL A 82 6.28 -7.99 -6.00
C VAL A 82 7.32 -6.87 -5.80
N ALA A 83 8.25 -6.68 -6.73
CA ALA A 83 9.21 -5.58 -6.66
C ALA A 83 8.51 -4.20 -6.62
N TYR A 84 7.46 -4.02 -7.42
CA TYR A 84 6.61 -2.83 -7.38
C TYR A 84 5.92 -2.63 -6.02
N ILE A 85 5.34 -3.68 -5.44
CA ILE A 85 4.70 -3.63 -4.11
C ILE A 85 5.72 -3.24 -3.04
N LEU A 86 6.93 -3.80 -3.08
CA LEU A 86 7.99 -3.47 -2.12
C LEU A 86 8.37 -1.98 -2.17
N GLU A 87 8.44 -1.40 -3.37
CA GLU A 87 8.69 0.04 -3.52
C GLU A 87 7.54 0.88 -2.95
N LEU A 88 6.28 0.46 -3.14
CA LEU A 88 5.13 1.13 -2.52
C LEU A 88 5.14 1.03 -1.00
N ILE A 89 5.48 -0.13 -0.44
CA ILE A 89 5.62 -0.31 1.01
C ILE A 89 6.66 0.68 1.55
N ARG A 90 7.82 0.79 0.88
CA ARG A 90 8.88 1.73 1.25
C ARG A 90 8.37 3.18 1.24
N LEU A 91 7.70 3.59 0.16
CA LEU A 91 7.17 4.94 -0.01
C LEU A 91 6.13 5.29 1.05
N PHE A 92 5.15 4.42 1.28
CA PHE A 92 4.07 4.67 2.24
C PHE A 92 4.55 4.60 3.68
N THR A 93 5.50 3.71 3.98
CA THR A 93 6.13 3.66 5.31
C THR A 93 6.90 4.96 5.58
N GLN A 94 7.62 5.48 4.59
CA GLN A 94 8.30 6.77 4.71
C GLN A 94 7.30 7.91 4.92
N PHE A 95 6.19 7.93 4.17
CA PHE A 95 5.12 8.91 4.34
C PHE A 95 4.50 8.84 5.75
N ALA A 96 4.20 7.64 6.25
CA ALA A 96 3.63 7.44 7.58
C ALA A 96 4.58 7.90 8.68
N ARG A 97 5.87 7.56 8.57
CA ARG A 97 6.91 8.01 9.53
C ARG A 97 7.07 9.52 9.52
N LYS A 98 7.04 10.17 8.35
CA LYS A 98 7.18 11.62 8.24
C LYS A 98 5.94 12.38 8.75
N THR A 99 4.76 11.81 8.57
CA THR A 99 3.48 12.47 8.90
C THR A 99 3.04 12.23 10.34
N TYR A 100 3.23 11.01 10.86
CA TYR A 100 2.75 10.56 12.17
C TYR A 100 3.86 10.17 13.14
N GLY A 101 5.12 10.17 12.70
CA GLY A 101 6.25 9.89 13.58
C GLY A 101 6.38 10.95 14.68
N PRO A 102 7.02 10.59 15.81
CA PRO A 102 7.27 11.55 16.88
C PRO A 102 8.07 12.72 16.32
N GLN A 103 7.55 13.94 16.45
CA GLN A 103 8.34 15.13 16.25
C GLN A 103 9.40 15.13 17.35
N ILE A 104 10.65 14.82 17.01
CA ILE A 104 11.77 15.05 17.93
C ILE A 104 11.74 16.55 18.18
N ALA A 105 11.27 16.96 19.36
CA ALA A 105 11.23 18.35 19.76
C ALA A 105 12.62 18.93 19.51
N ALA A 106 12.70 19.93 18.63
CA ALA A 106 13.94 20.66 18.41
C ALA A 106 14.46 21.10 19.78
N ALA A 107 15.69 20.71 20.10
CA ALA A 107 16.31 21.02 21.38
C ALA A 107 16.15 22.52 21.67
N PRO A 108 15.77 22.92 22.90
CA PRO A 108 15.54 24.32 23.21
C PRO A 108 16.81 25.12 22.89
N ALA A 109 16.68 26.12 22.03
CA ALA A 109 17.77 27.00 21.64
C ALA A 109 18.41 27.58 22.92
N LYS A 110 19.67 27.25 23.14
CA LYS A 110 20.46 27.70 24.30
C LYS A 110 20.46 29.24 24.30
N LYS A 111 19.75 29.84 25.26
CA LYS A 111 19.68 31.28 25.46
C LYS A 111 21.10 31.78 25.74
N ARG A 112 21.73 32.42 24.75
CA ARG A 112 23.04 33.05 24.88
C ARG A 112 22.85 34.28 25.77
N ARG A 113 23.46 34.25 26.96
CA ARG A 113 23.53 35.39 27.89
C ARG A 113 24.40 36.49 27.30
#